data_AF-A0A151UGM9-F1
#
_entry.id   AF-A0A151UGM9-F1
#
_cell.length_a   1.000
_cell.length_b   1.000
_cell.length_c   1.000
_cell.angle_alpha   90.00
_cell.angle_beta   90.00
_cell.angle_gamma   90.00
#
_symmetry.space_group_name_H-M   'P 1'
#
loop_
_entity.id
_entity.type
_entity.pdbx_description
1 polymer ?
#
loop_
_entity_poly.entity_id
_entity_poly.type
_entity_poly.pdbx_seq_one_letter_code
_entity_poly.pdbx_strand_id
1 'polypeptide(L)'
;LWLKLEKLYMTKSIYNKLLLKRRRFGLHMKEDTPLQDHLDELNSILMELRDIDVKIEDEDATMILLASLPPSYESFVNSLSIGKECITMEEVKSSLHSRELRFKASANSEGVNGARLLAFNSTKNGKKKKEQGKKKTKINPRDICNYCKEPGHWKKDCPKKRN
;
A
#
# COMPACT_ATOMS: atom_id res chain seq x y z
N LEU A 1 31.21 4.32 46.13
CA LEU A 1 30.68 5.34 45.19
C LEU A 1 30.89 4.96 43.72
N TRP A 2 32.06 4.40 43.38
CA TRP A 2 32.45 3.96 42.04
C TRP A 2 31.57 2.85 41.41
N LEU A 3 31.32 1.74 42.12
CA LEU A 3 30.36 0.68 41.72
C LEU A 3 28.90 1.17 41.53
N LYS A 4 28.54 2.32 42.11
CA LYS A 4 27.19 2.91 42.04
C LYS A 4 26.99 3.74 40.76
N LEU A 5 28.04 4.36 40.22
CA LEU A 5 28.07 4.97 38.90
C LEU A 5 28.22 3.92 37.80
N GLU A 6 29.06 2.92 38.02
CA GLU A 6 29.31 1.79 37.10
C GLU A 6 28.02 1.00 36.79
N LYS A 7 27.12 0.86 37.77
CA LYS A 7 25.79 0.23 37.63
C LYS A 7 24.73 1.14 37.00
N LEU A 8 24.78 2.46 37.22
CA LEU A 8 23.90 3.45 36.57
C LEU A 8 24.26 3.63 35.07
N TYR A 9 25.52 3.37 34.74
CA TYR A 9 26.11 3.37 33.40
C TYR A 9 25.92 2.04 32.66
N MET A 10 25.97 0.90 33.37
CA MET A 10 25.41 -0.38 32.90
C MET A 10 23.92 -0.25 32.54
N THR A 11 23.26 0.78 33.09
CA THR A 11 21.86 1.11 32.92
C THR A 11 21.53 2.44 32.17
N LYS A 12 22.24 2.77 31.08
CA LYS A 12 21.61 2.97 29.73
C LYS A 12 20.80 1.73 29.28
N SER A 13 20.87 0.71 30.12
CA SER A 13 19.78 -0.09 30.67
C SER A 13 19.39 -1.14 29.74
N ILE A 14 19.83 -2.35 30.04
CA ILE A 14 19.26 -3.55 29.47
C ILE A 14 17.73 -3.44 29.43
N TYR A 15 17.09 -2.82 30.43
CA TYR A 15 15.66 -2.49 30.39
C TYR A 15 15.29 -1.41 29.36
N ASN A 16 15.96 -0.25 29.28
CA ASN A 16 15.68 0.77 28.24
C ASN A 16 16.00 0.25 26.83
N LYS A 17 17.12 -0.44 26.64
CA LYS A 17 17.50 -1.15 25.42
C LYS A 17 16.48 -2.22 25.06
N LEU A 18 15.98 -2.99 26.02
CA LEU A 18 14.93 -3.98 25.82
C LEU A 18 13.61 -3.30 25.44
N LEU A 19 13.25 -2.20 26.10
CA LEU A 19 12.04 -1.42 25.83
C LEU A 19 12.09 -0.82 24.42
N LEU A 20 13.21 -0.20 24.04
CA LEU A 20 13.42 0.36 22.71
C LEU A 20 13.43 -0.73 21.64
N LYS A 21 14.09 -1.87 21.90
CA LYS A 21 14.01 -3.03 20.99
C LYS A 21 12.58 -3.54 20.86
N ARG A 22 11.84 -3.67 21.96
CA ARG A 22 10.44 -4.12 21.96
C ARG A 22 9.54 -3.14 21.22
N ARG A 23 9.74 -1.84 21.43
CA ARG A 23 9.03 -0.77 20.70
C ARG A 23 9.34 -0.82 19.21
N ARG A 24 10.62 -0.99 18.83
CA ARG A 24 11.05 -1.15 17.44
C ARG A 24 10.41 -2.35 16.75
N PHE A 25 10.43 -3.53 17.38
CA PHE A 25 9.78 -4.73 16.82
C PHE A 25 8.25 -4.67 16.87
N GLY A 26 7.68 -3.88 17.78
CA GLY A 26 6.24 -3.63 17.88
C GLY A 26 5.76 -2.47 17.01
N LEU A 27 6.66 -1.69 16.41
CA LEU A 27 6.31 -0.52 15.62
C LEU A 27 5.64 -0.98 14.32
N HIS A 28 4.34 -0.72 14.23
CA HIS A 28 3.55 -0.98 13.04
C HIS A 28 2.68 0.25 12.77
N MET A 29 2.77 0.73 11.55
CA MET A 29 1.91 1.79 11.04
C MET A 29 0.47 1.27 10.95
N LYS A 30 -0.50 2.08 11.37
CA LYS A 30 -1.93 1.78 11.16
C LYS A 30 -2.36 2.31 9.80
N GLU A 31 -3.40 1.71 9.22
CA GLU A 31 -3.88 2.04 7.87
C GLU A 31 -4.25 3.53 7.68
N ASP A 32 -4.77 4.18 8.72
CA ASP A 32 -5.23 5.57 8.66
C ASP A 32 -4.22 6.59 9.21
N THR A 33 -3.05 6.14 9.66
CA THR A 33 -2.02 7.05 10.18
C THR A 33 -1.32 7.75 9.01
N PRO A 34 -1.06 9.07 9.08
CA PRO A 34 -0.21 9.74 8.10
C PRO A 34 1.17 9.09 8.04
N LEU A 35 1.68 8.85 6.83
CA LEU A 35 3.00 8.25 6.64
C LEU A 35 4.10 9.06 7.35
N GLN A 36 4.00 10.38 7.31
CA GLN A 36 4.96 11.28 7.94
C GLN A 36 5.06 11.06 9.45
N ASP A 37 3.92 10.95 10.14
CA ASP A 37 3.88 10.70 11.58
C ASP A 37 4.58 9.38 11.96
N HIS A 38 4.38 8.34 11.14
CA HIS A 38 5.05 7.05 11.32
C HIS A 38 6.57 7.14 11.09
N LEU A 39 7.00 7.89 10.06
CA LEU A 39 8.43 8.12 9.79
C LEU A 39 9.09 8.88 10.95
N ASP A 40 8.39 9.86 11.53
CA ASP A 40 8.88 10.65 12.65
C ASP A 40 8.99 9.79 13.93
N GLU A 41 8.01 8.91 14.20
CA GLU A 41 8.10 7.96 15.30
C GLU A 41 9.27 6.98 15.13
N LEU A 42 9.45 6.42 13.93
CA LEU A 42 10.57 5.55 13.63
C LEU A 42 11.91 6.28 13.84
N ASN A 43 12.04 7.51 13.34
CA ASN A 43 13.25 8.33 13.53
C ASN A 43 13.52 8.60 15.01
N SER A 44 12.49 8.89 15.83
CA SER A 44 12.65 9.05 17.29
C SER A 44 13.24 7.79 17.92
N ILE A 45 12.69 6.61 17.59
CA ILE A 45 13.18 5.33 18.13
C ILE A 45 14.62 5.06 17.70
N LEU A 46 14.97 5.35 16.44
CA LEU A 46 16.33 5.19 15.92
C LEU A 46 17.33 6.13 16.60
N MET A 47 16.92 7.39 16.86
CA MET A 47 17.73 8.36 17.61
C MET A 47 17.92 7.91 19.07
N GLU A 48 16.85 7.51 19.75
CA GLU A 48 16.91 7.00 21.13
C GLU A 48 17.82 5.77 21.23
N LEU A 49 17.80 4.88 20.23
CA LEU A 49 18.71 3.73 20.16
C LEU A 49 20.16 4.15 19.93
N ARG A 50 20.40 5.17 19.10
CA ARG A 50 21.74 5.74 18.87
C ARG A 50 22.29 6.40 20.14
N ASP A 51 21.46 7.11 20.89
CA ASP A 51 21.84 7.78 22.14
C ASP A 51 22.29 6.80 23.23
N ILE A 52 21.79 5.56 23.19
CA ILE A 52 22.22 4.46 24.07
C ILE A 52 23.30 3.57 23.45
N ASP A 53 24.03 4.07 22.44
CA ASP A 53 25.16 3.40 21.77
C ASP A 53 24.77 2.08 21.07
N VAL A 54 23.50 1.92 20.68
CA VAL A 54 23.07 0.81 19.84
C VAL A 54 23.21 1.22 18.37
N LYS A 55 24.23 0.67 17.70
CA LYS A 55 24.38 0.82 16.25
C LYS A 55 23.27 0.05 15.54
N ILE A 56 22.63 0.72 14.59
CA ILE A 56 21.67 0.15 13.65
C ILE A 56 22.24 0.48 12.29
N GLU A 57 22.45 -0.55 11.48
CA GLU A 57 22.95 -0.37 10.12
C GLU A 57 21.85 0.28 9.27
N ASP A 58 22.23 1.07 8.27
CA ASP A 58 21.25 1.77 7.43
C ASP A 58 20.36 0.77 6.66
N GLU A 59 20.91 -0.40 6.33
CA GLU A 59 20.15 -1.52 5.76
C GLU A 59 19.08 -2.03 6.75
N ASP A 60 19.46 -2.30 8.00
CA ASP A 60 18.53 -2.69 9.06
C ASP A 60 17.42 -1.65 9.26
N ALA A 61 17.78 -0.36 9.30
CA ALA A 61 16.81 0.72 9.43
C ALA A 61 15.81 0.74 8.27
N THR A 62 16.30 0.47 7.05
CA THR A 62 15.48 0.38 5.83
C THR A 62 14.54 -0.81 5.88
N MET A 63 15.04 -1.99 6.29
CA MET A 63 14.22 -3.19 6.48
C MET A 63 13.16 -3.00 7.57
N ILE A 64 13.51 -2.35 8.70
CA ILE A 64 12.56 -2.01 9.76
C ILE A 64 11.44 -1.12 9.23
N LEU A 65 11.77 -0.10 8.44
CA LEU A 65 10.76 0.76 7.83
C LEU A 65 9.80 -0.06 6.96
N LEU A 66 10.32 -0.88 6.04
CA LEU A 66 9.49 -1.70 5.14
C LEU A 66 8.62 -2.71 5.91
N ALA A 67 9.16 -3.35 6.95
CA ALA A 67 8.44 -4.32 7.78
C ALA A 67 7.36 -3.67 8.67
N SER A 68 7.53 -2.40 9.03
CA SER A 68 6.58 -1.66 9.87
C SER A 68 5.38 -1.10 9.11
N LEU A 69 5.37 -1.17 7.77
CA LEU A 69 4.27 -0.65 6.97
C LEU A 69 2.99 -1.51 7.12
N PRO A 70 1.80 -0.92 6.93
CA PRO A 70 0.55 -1.66 7.08
C PRO A 70 0.31 -2.63 5.91
N PRO A 71 -0.62 -3.60 6.05
CA PRO A 71 -0.93 -4.57 4.99
C PRO A 71 -1.30 -3.95 3.63
N SER A 72 -1.96 -2.78 3.61
CA SER A 72 -2.23 -2.08 2.35
C SER A 72 -0.96 -1.73 1.56
N TYR A 73 0.21 -1.73 2.22
CA TYR A 73 1.50 -1.45 1.59
C TYR A 73 2.22 -2.68 1.03
N GLU A 74 1.72 -3.89 1.25
CA GLU A 74 2.39 -5.15 0.88
C GLU A 74 2.78 -5.21 -0.62
N SER A 75 1.86 -4.85 -1.52
CA SER A 75 2.15 -4.84 -2.97
C SER A 75 3.29 -3.89 -3.34
N PHE A 76 3.44 -2.78 -2.62
CA PHE A 76 4.54 -1.84 -2.85
C PHE A 76 5.85 -2.39 -2.33
N VAL A 77 5.85 -2.93 -1.10
CA VAL A 77 7.04 -3.55 -0.51
C VAL A 77 7.56 -4.66 -1.42
N ASN A 78 6.67 -5.52 -1.91
CA ASN A 78 7.01 -6.56 -2.88
C ASN A 78 7.60 -5.94 -4.16
N SER A 79 6.92 -4.97 -4.79
CA SER A 79 7.41 -4.36 -6.03
C SER A 79 8.76 -3.65 -5.88
N LEU A 80 9.03 -3.07 -4.72
CA LEU A 80 10.28 -2.37 -4.43
C LEU A 80 11.42 -3.35 -4.14
N SER A 81 11.09 -4.53 -3.60
CA SER A 81 12.06 -5.53 -3.15
C SER A 81 12.36 -6.62 -4.18
N ILE A 82 11.47 -6.85 -5.15
CA ILE A 82 11.68 -7.86 -6.19
C ILE A 82 12.93 -7.51 -7.01
N GLY A 83 13.88 -8.44 -7.05
CA GLY A 83 15.07 -8.35 -7.89
C GLY A 83 16.15 -7.38 -7.40
N LYS A 84 16.03 -6.84 -6.18
CA LYS A 84 17.06 -6.00 -5.55
C LYS A 84 17.75 -6.76 -4.43
N GLU A 85 19.08 -6.73 -4.43
CA GLU A 85 19.90 -7.23 -3.31
C GLU A 85 20.06 -6.18 -2.20
N CYS A 86 20.07 -4.89 -2.57
CA CYS A 86 20.19 -3.76 -1.63
C CYS A 86 19.13 -2.70 -1.91
N ILE A 87 18.60 -2.08 -0.85
CA ILE A 87 17.68 -0.95 -0.93
C ILE A 87 18.16 0.13 0.04
N THR A 88 18.21 1.37 -0.41
CA THR A 88 18.59 2.50 0.43
C THR A 88 17.37 3.18 1.06
N MET A 89 17.57 3.79 2.23
CA MET A 89 16.53 4.56 2.93
C MET A 89 15.94 5.67 2.05
N GLU A 90 16.78 6.32 1.24
CA GLU A 90 16.38 7.41 0.33
C GLU A 90 15.46 6.91 -0.78
N GLU A 91 15.75 5.74 -1.36
CA GLU A 91 14.89 5.10 -2.35
C GLU A 91 13.52 4.74 -1.76
N VAL A 92 13.49 4.20 -0.55
CA VAL A 92 12.22 3.85 0.13
C VAL A 92 11.39 5.10 0.38
N LYS A 93 11.97 6.15 0.97
CA LYS A 93 11.27 7.42 1.25
C LYS A 93 10.72 8.06 -0.02
N SER A 94 11.53 8.12 -1.07
CA SER A 94 11.13 8.69 -2.37
C SER A 94 9.99 7.89 -3.01
N SER A 95 10.08 6.57 -2.98
CA SER A 95 9.08 5.67 -3.54
C SER A 95 7.76 5.73 -2.75
N LEU A 96 7.84 5.82 -1.42
CA LEU A 96 6.69 5.99 -0.55
C LEU A 96 5.96 7.31 -0.81
N HIS A 97 6.69 8.42 -0.90
CA HIS A 97 6.11 9.73 -1.20
C HIS A 97 5.43 9.76 -2.58
N SER A 98 6.07 9.16 -3.59
CA SER A 98 5.49 9.02 -4.94
C SER A 98 4.17 8.24 -4.92
N ARG A 99 4.10 7.16 -4.12
CA ARG A 99 2.86 6.40 -3.93
C ARG A 99 1.78 7.23 -3.24
N GLU A 100 2.11 7.94 -2.18
CA GLU A 100 1.15 8.75 -1.43
C GLU A 100 0.54 9.85 -2.31
N LEU A 101 1.35 10.50 -3.15
CA LEU A 101 0.88 11.47 -4.15
C LEU A 101 -0.12 10.84 -5.13
N ARG A 102 0.18 9.65 -5.67
CA ARG A 102 -0.72 8.93 -6.59
C ARG A 102 -2.03 8.52 -5.91
N PHE A 103 -1.95 8.11 -4.64
CA PHE A 103 -3.12 7.73 -3.86
C PHE A 103 -4.03 8.95 -3.60
N LYS A 104 -3.46 10.08 -3.15
CA LYS A 104 -4.19 11.34 -2.95
C LYS A 104 -4.79 11.87 -4.25
N ALA A 105 -4.07 11.80 -5.37
CA ALA A 105 -4.59 12.20 -6.67
C ALA A 105 -5.78 11.33 -7.13
N SER A 106 -5.74 10.03 -6.82
CA SER A 106 -6.83 9.09 -7.14
C SER A 106 -8.04 9.26 -6.20
N ALA A 107 -7.81 9.56 -4.92
CA ALA A 107 -8.86 9.87 -3.96
C ALA A 107 -9.58 11.18 -4.32
N ASN A 108 -8.84 12.20 -4.77
CA ASN A 108 -9.42 13.45 -5.25
C ASN A 108 -10.14 13.32 -6.61
N SER A 109 -9.87 12.26 -7.39
CA SER A 109 -10.53 12.03 -8.66
C SER A 109 -11.83 11.20 -8.55
N GLU A 110 -12.24 10.81 -7.33
CA GLU A 110 -13.54 10.16 -7.08
C GLU A 110 -14.75 11.09 -7.34
N GLY A 111 -14.52 12.34 -7.76
CA GLY A 111 -15.54 13.20 -8.38
C GLY A 111 -15.83 12.89 -9.86
N VAL A 112 -14.96 12.18 -10.60
CA VAL A 112 -15.17 11.91 -12.04
C VAL A 112 -14.58 10.56 -12.45
N ASN A 113 -15.44 9.55 -12.51
CA ASN A 113 -15.37 8.38 -13.40
C ASN A 113 -14.08 7.53 -13.42
N GLY A 114 -14.09 6.46 -12.62
CA GLY A 114 -13.89 5.10 -13.16
C GLY A 114 -12.48 4.69 -13.57
N ALA A 115 -11.64 4.32 -12.60
CA ALA A 115 -10.57 3.34 -12.80
C ALA A 115 -10.15 2.68 -11.48
N ARG A 116 -11.09 1.98 -10.81
CA ARG A 116 -10.74 1.05 -9.72
C ARG A 116 -10.23 -0.26 -10.35
N LEU A 117 -8.99 -0.25 -10.83
CA LEU A 117 -8.21 -1.46 -11.09
C LEU A 117 -7.70 -1.99 -9.75
N LEU A 118 -8.60 -2.55 -8.94
CA LEU A 118 -8.20 -3.45 -7.87
C LEU A 118 -8.47 -4.87 -8.37
N ALA A 119 -7.41 -5.51 -8.87
CA ALA A 119 -7.39 -6.93 -9.12
C ALA A 119 -7.46 -7.68 -7.78
N PHE A 120 -8.68 -7.93 -7.29
CA PHE A 120 -8.92 -8.91 -6.24
C PHE A 120 -9.43 -10.20 -6.87
N ASN A 121 -8.55 -11.19 -6.93
CA ASN A 121 -8.95 -12.58 -7.00
C ASN A 121 -9.63 -12.95 -5.69
N SER A 122 -10.95 -13.16 -5.72
CA SER A 122 -11.64 -14.00 -4.75
C SER A 122 -12.97 -14.48 -5.32
N THR A 123 -12.95 -15.76 -5.69
CA THR A 123 -14.12 -16.62 -5.78
C THR A 123 -14.95 -16.50 -4.50
N LYS A 124 -16.21 -16.08 -4.62
CA LYS A 124 -17.36 -16.68 -3.91
C LYS A 124 -18.69 -16.03 -4.29
N ASN A 125 -19.63 -16.94 -4.56
CA ASN A 125 -21.07 -16.79 -4.71
C ASN A 125 -21.72 -15.65 -3.91
N GLY A 126 -22.59 -14.90 -4.60
CA GLY A 126 -23.56 -14.00 -3.97
C GLY A 126 -24.54 -13.43 -4.99
N LYS A 127 -25.62 -14.17 -5.30
CA LYS A 127 -26.75 -13.69 -6.09
C LYS A 127 -27.36 -12.44 -5.41
N LYS A 128 -27.27 -11.27 -6.05
CA LYS A 128 -28.19 -10.15 -5.81
C LYS A 128 -28.69 -9.62 -7.16
N LYS A 129 -29.95 -9.93 -7.47
CA LYS A 129 -30.72 -9.29 -8.54
C LYS A 129 -30.79 -7.79 -8.23
N LYS A 130 -30.24 -6.96 -9.11
CA LYS A 130 -30.57 -5.54 -9.22
C LYS A 130 -31.16 -5.32 -10.61
N GLU A 131 -32.47 -5.11 -10.65
CA GLU A 131 -33.15 -4.56 -11.81
C GLU A 131 -32.59 -3.15 -12.05
N GLN A 132 -31.85 -2.99 -13.15
CA GLN A 132 -31.42 -1.69 -13.64
C GLN A 132 -32.04 -1.45 -15.01
N GLY A 133 -32.77 -0.34 -15.10
CA GLY A 133 -33.45 0.12 -16.29
C GLY A 133 -32.54 0.18 -17.51
N LYS A 134 -33.06 -0.30 -18.63
CA LYS A 134 -32.40 -0.32 -19.94
C LYS A 134 -32.03 1.10 -20.39
N LYS A 135 -30.77 1.50 -20.19
CA LYS A 135 -30.20 2.62 -20.95
C LYS A 135 -29.97 2.13 -22.38
N LYS A 136 -30.72 2.66 -23.34
CA LYS A 136 -30.52 2.41 -24.78
C LYS A 136 -29.11 2.88 -25.15
N THR A 137 -28.19 1.96 -25.41
CA THR A 137 -26.91 2.25 -26.02
C THR A 137 -27.18 2.79 -27.42
N LYS A 138 -26.73 4.03 -27.70
CA LYS A 138 -26.82 4.61 -29.06
C LYS A 138 -25.96 3.74 -29.98
N ILE A 139 -26.60 3.06 -30.93
CA ILE A 139 -25.91 2.24 -31.93
C ILE A 139 -25.35 3.19 -32.99
N ASN A 140 -24.05 3.08 -33.28
CA ASN A 140 -23.46 3.84 -34.38
C ASN A 140 -23.76 3.14 -35.72
N PRO A 141 -24.01 3.87 -36.81
CA PRO A 141 -24.28 3.28 -38.13
C PRO A 141 -23.15 2.41 -38.69
N ARG A 142 -21.92 2.54 -38.12
CA ARG A 142 -20.75 1.73 -38.47
C ARG A 142 -20.62 0.45 -37.65
N ASP A 143 -21.46 0.25 -36.64
CA ASP A 143 -21.40 -0.94 -35.79
C ASP A 143 -21.96 -2.13 -36.55
N ILE A 144 -21.12 -3.16 -36.75
CA ILE A 144 -21.47 -4.38 -37.47
C ILE A 144 -21.93 -5.47 -36.49
N CYS A 145 -23.02 -6.13 -36.82
CA CYS A 145 -23.54 -7.24 -36.03
C CYS A 145 -22.63 -8.48 -36.12
N ASN A 146 -22.12 -8.95 -34.99
CA ASN A 146 -21.29 -10.18 -34.92
C ASN A 146 -22.04 -11.50 -35.18
N TYR A 147 -23.31 -11.46 -35.63
CA TYR A 147 -24.06 -12.65 -36.04
C TYR A 147 -24.40 -12.62 -37.54
N CYS A 148 -25.11 -11.59 -38.01
CA CYS A 148 -25.49 -11.48 -39.42
C CYS A 148 -24.50 -10.67 -40.28
N LYS A 149 -23.48 -10.06 -39.65
CA LYS A 149 -22.50 -9.18 -40.30
C LYS A 149 -23.11 -7.93 -41.00
N GLU A 150 -24.34 -7.56 -40.65
CA GLU A 150 -24.98 -6.33 -41.16
C GLU A 150 -24.75 -5.16 -40.20
N PRO A 151 -24.58 -3.92 -40.72
CA PRO A 151 -24.41 -2.73 -39.89
C PRO A 151 -25.72 -2.28 -39.23
N GLY A 152 -25.60 -1.43 -38.20
CA GLY A 152 -26.73 -0.74 -37.58
C GLY A 152 -27.39 -1.46 -36.40
N HIS A 153 -26.86 -2.60 -35.97
CA HIS A 153 -27.27 -3.27 -34.73
C HIS A 153 -26.17 -4.19 -34.18
N TRP A 154 -26.22 -4.48 -32.88
CA TRP A 154 -25.31 -5.46 -32.26
C TRP A 154 -25.93 -6.86 -32.25
N LYS A 155 -25.10 -7.88 -32.05
CA LYS A 155 -25.52 -9.30 -31.97
C LYS A 155 -26.67 -9.57 -31.00
N LYS A 156 -26.86 -8.72 -29.97
CA LYS A 156 -27.94 -8.84 -28.98
C LYS A 156 -29.31 -8.44 -29.53
N ASP A 157 -29.34 -7.50 -30.48
CA ASP A 157 -30.55 -6.94 -31.08
C ASP A 157 -30.73 -7.43 -32.53
N CYS A 158 -30.12 -8.56 -32.89
CA CYS A 158 -30.13 -9.07 -34.25
C CYS A 158 -31.50 -9.67 -34.63
N PRO A 159 -32.19 -9.13 -35.66
CA PRO A 159 -33.50 -9.62 -36.06
C PRO A 159 -33.45 -11.06 -36.58
N LYS A 160 -32.34 -11.46 -37.22
CA LYS A 160 -32.13 -12.84 -37.71
C LYS A 160 -31.91 -13.87 -36.62
N LYS A 161 -31.80 -13.45 -35.35
CA LYS A 161 -31.63 -14.34 -34.19
C LYS A 161 -32.95 -14.59 -33.44
N ARG A 162 -34.01 -13.86 -33.81
CA ARG A 162 -35.32 -13.91 -33.15
C ARG A 162 -36.36 -14.71 -33.94
N ASN A 163 -35.95 -15.29 -35.07
CA ASN A 163 -36.66 -16.32 -35.84
C ASN A 163 -35.82 -17.59 -35.87
#